data_AF-A0A8J7HKG5-F1
#
_entry.id   AF-A0A8J7HKG5-F1
#
_cell.length_a   1.000
_cell.length_b   1.000
_cell.length_c   1.000
_cell.angle_alpha   90.00
_cell.angle_beta   90.00
_cell.angle_gamma   90.00
#
_symmetry.space_group_name_H-M   'P 1'
#
loop_
_entity.id
_entity.type
_entity.pdbx_description
1 polymer ?
#
loop_
_entity_poly.entity_id
_entity_poly.type
_entity_poly.pdbx_seq_one_letter_code
_entity_poly.pdbx_strand_id
1 'polypeptide(L)'
;DYQEIERWWEIIFSTYFMISLQSEPFKRLRHYQNDNTSHETDSVPDEITDKFCLHSWWHHETSWKSTLNNLRLIIQPKIFFCLISPWLEVFRIPDLVKGFLVLTRIMNEFKPYLPDG
;
A
#
# COMPACT_ATOMS: atom_id res chain seq x y z
N ASP A 1 16.91 -26.90 -4.55
CA ASP A 1 16.26 -25.66 -5.02
C ASP A 1 16.86 -24.42 -4.41
N TYR A 2 17.73 -23.74 -5.15
CA TYR A 2 18.22 -22.41 -4.79
C TYR A 2 17.22 -21.30 -5.20
N GLN A 3 16.46 -21.55 -6.27
CA GLN A 3 15.44 -20.63 -6.78
C GLN A 3 14.28 -20.40 -5.80
N GLU A 4 13.85 -21.45 -5.08
CA GLU A 4 12.81 -21.28 -4.06
C GLU A 4 13.32 -20.41 -2.89
N ILE A 5 14.56 -20.62 -2.47
CA ILE A 5 15.21 -19.84 -1.41
C ILE A 5 15.36 -18.38 -1.83
N GLU A 6 15.76 -18.12 -3.07
CA GLU A 6 15.86 -16.77 -3.63
C GLU A 6 14.50 -16.05 -3.63
N ARG A 7 13.43 -16.75 -4.02
CA ARG A 7 12.07 -16.19 -4.00
C ARG A 7 11.59 -15.84 -2.59
N TRP A 8 11.95 -16.65 -1.59
CA TRP A 8 11.68 -16.33 -0.18
C TRP A 8 12.43 -15.08 0.27
N TRP A 9 13.71 -14.96 -0.07
CA TRP A 9 14.49 -13.77 0.23
C TRP A 9 13.94 -12.52 -0.45
N GLU A 10 13.51 -12.62 -1.70
CA GLU A 10 12.89 -11.51 -2.43
C GLU A 10 11.63 -10.99 -1.73
N ILE A 11 10.78 -11.89 -1.22
CA ILE A 11 9.59 -11.52 -0.44
C ILE A 11 9.98 -10.83 0.87
N ILE A 12 10.98 -11.39 1.58
CA ILE A 12 11.48 -10.83 2.85
C ILE A 12 12.04 -9.42 2.63
N PHE A 13 12.91 -9.25 1.63
CA PHE A 13 13.51 -7.95 1.30
C PHE A 13 12.48 -6.94 0.82
N SER A 14 11.52 -7.35 -0.01
CA SER A 14 10.43 -6.48 -0.47
C SER A 14 9.56 -6.00 0.69
N THR A 15 9.21 -6.92 1.60
CA THR A 15 8.41 -6.60 2.80
C THR A 15 9.18 -5.68 3.73
N TYR A 16 10.45 -6.00 4.02
CA TYR A 16 11.33 -5.19 4.85
C TYR A 16 11.53 -3.80 4.29
N PHE A 17 11.75 -3.68 2.98
CA PHE A 17 11.90 -2.41 2.29
C PHE A 17 10.63 -1.56 2.39
N MET A 18 9.47 -2.15 2.12
CA MET A 18 8.17 -1.47 2.19
C MET A 18 7.86 -0.94 3.60
N ILE A 19 8.17 -1.72 4.65
CA ILE A 19 8.05 -1.28 6.04
C ILE A 19 9.07 -0.16 6.35
N SER A 20 10.31 -0.30 5.90
CA SER A 20 11.38 0.67 6.17
C SER A 20 11.06 2.05 5.59
N LEU A 21 10.45 2.11 4.40
CA LEU A 21 9.99 3.36 3.77
C LEU A 21 8.94 4.12 4.59
N GLN A 22 8.24 3.42 5.48
CA GLN A 22 7.23 3.99 6.38
C GLN A 22 7.78 4.31 7.78
N SER A 23 9.08 4.18 8.02
CA SER A 23 9.69 4.44 9.33
C SER A 23 10.01 5.92 9.57
N GLU A 24 10.02 6.33 10.84
CA GLU A 24 10.25 7.73 11.26
C GLU A 24 11.50 8.40 10.67
N PRO A 25 12.66 7.74 10.51
CA PRO A 25 13.81 8.36 9.85
C PRO A 25 13.52 8.81 8.42
N PHE A 26 12.81 7.99 7.63
CA PHE A 26 12.44 8.33 6.26
C PHE A 26 11.28 9.35 6.22
N LYS A 27 10.36 9.32 7.19
CA LYS A 27 9.35 10.37 7.36
C LYS A 27 9.97 11.72 7.70
N ARG A 28 11.00 11.75 8.56
CA ARG A 28 11.69 13.00 8.94
C ARG A 28 12.49 13.58 7.79
N LEU A 29 13.25 12.76 7.07
CA LEU A 29 13.95 13.18 5.85
C LEU A 29 12.98 13.83 4.84
N ARG A 30 11.76 13.28 4.73
CA ARG A 30 10.69 13.83 3.89
C ARG A 30 10.16 15.19 4.36
N HIS A 31 9.96 15.37 5.67
CA HIS A 31 9.57 16.69 6.19
C HIS A 31 10.66 17.74 5.92
N TYR A 32 11.94 17.40 6.12
CA TYR A 32 13.04 18.33 5.86
C TYR A 32 13.20 18.70 4.37
N GLN A 33 12.85 17.81 3.43
CA GLN A 33 12.84 18.13 2.00
C GLN A 33 11.70 19.07 1.60
N ASN A 34 10.51 18.87 2.17
CA ASN A 34 9.35 19.73 1.89
C ASN A 34 9.48 21.14 2.49
N ASP A 35 10.13 21.29 3.66
CA ASP A 35 10.30 22.60 4.32
C ASP A 35 11.24 23.57 3.55
N ASN A 36 12.15 23.06 2.71
CA ASN A 36 13.04 23.90 1.90
C ASN A 36 12.40 24.44 0.61
N THR A 37 11.20 23.96 0.26
CA THR A 37 10.39 24.45 -0.86
C THR A 37 9.16 25.14 -0.29
N SER A 38 9.35 26.37 0.22
CA SER A 38 8.29 27.13 0.86
C SER A 38 7.11 27.41 -0.08
N HIS A 39 6.03 26.65 0.10
CA HIS A 39 4.69 27.20 0.17
C HIS A 39 3.93 26.43 1.24
N GLU A 40 3.53 27.16 2.28
CA GLU A 40 2.52 26.76 3.26
C GLU A 40 1.35 26.09 2.53
N THR A 41 1.28 24.78 2.61
CA THR A 41 -0.02 24.13 2.62
C THR A 41 -0.14 23.57 4.01
N ASP A 42 -1.00 24.24 4.79
CA ASP A 42 -1.72 23.62 5.88
C ASP A 42 -1.95 22.15 5.53
N SER A 43 -1.74 21.28 6.50
CA SER A 43 -2.06 19.86 6.45
C SER A 43 -3.50 19.67 5.99
N VAL A 44 -3.74 19.68 4.67
CA VAL A 44 -4.99 19.24 4.09
C VAL A 44 -4.93 17.74 4.31
N PRO A 45 -5.82 17.17 5.13
CA PRO A 45 -5.93 15.73 5.22
C PRO A 45 -6.14 15.23 3.80
N ASP A 46 -5.24 14.39 3.32
CA ASP A 46 -5.40 13.77 2.01
C ASP A 46 -6.69 12.94 2.14
N GLU A 47 -7.82 13.48 1.67
CA GLU A 47 -9.19 12.99 1.95
C GLU A 47 -9.33 11.50 1.66
N ILE A 48 -8.50 11.02 0.73
CA ILE A 48 -8.34 9.63 0.33
C ILE A 48 -7.65 8.80 1.43
N THR A 49 -6.54 9.27 2.01
CA THR A 49 -5.83 8.61 3.14
C THR A 49 -6.73 8.47 4.36
N ASP A 50 -7.57 9.46 4.64
CA ASP A 50 -8.56 9.39 5.71
C ASP A 50 -9.60 8.30 5.47
N LYS A 51 -10.01 8.09 4.21
CA LYS A 51 -10.95 7.01 3.84
C LYS A 51 -10.35 5.61 4.08
N PHE A 52 -9.05 5.41 3.87
CA PHE A 52 -8.38 4.14 4.19
C PHE A 52 -8.39 3.85 5.69
N CYS A 53 -8.20 4.90 6.50
CA CYS A 53 -8.22 4.81 7.97
C CYS A 53 -9.60 4.40 8.54
N LEU A 54 -10.68 4.53 7.76
CA LEU A 54 -12.02 4.07 8.15
C LEU A 54 -12.20 2.56 8.08
N HIS A 55 -11.25 1.82 7.50
CA HIS A 55 -11.35 0.37 7.41
C HIS A 55 -11.30 -0.27 8.81
N SER A 56 -12.23 -1.17 9.13
CA SER A 56 -12.38 -1.73 10.49
C SER A 56 -11.16 -2.49 11.00
N TRP A 57 -10.29 -2.96 10.11
CA TRP A 57 -9.03 -3.64 10.45
C TRP A 57 -7.79 -2.74 10.31
N TRP A 58 -7.98 -1.44 10.07
CA TRP A 58 -6.88 -0.50 10.04
C TRP A 58 -6.28 -0.32 11.43
N HIS A 59 -4.96 -0.36 11.53
CA HIS A 59 -4.24 -0.13 12.78
C HIS A 59 -3.69 1.30 12.80
N HIS A 60 -4.08 2.09 13.80
CA HIS A 60 -3.63 3.49 13.93
C HIS A 60 -2.28 3.65 14.65
N GLU A 61 -1.75 2.59 15.24
CA GLU A 61 -0.46 2.63 15.94
C GLU A 61 0.71 2.79 14.95
N THR A 62 1.75 3.53 15.35
CA THR A 62 2.97 3.77 14.55
C THR A 62 4.02 2.65 14.68
N SER A 63 3.57 1.38 14.76
CA SER A 63 4.46 0.22 14.85
C SER A 63 4.70 -0.43 13.49
N TRP A 64 5.85 -1.08 13.30
CA TRP A 64 6.12 -1.83 12.05
C TRP A 64 5.08 -2.92 11.77
N LYS A 65 4.49 -3.51 12.82
CA LYS A 65 3.44 -4.52 12.71
C LYS A 65 2.15 -3.89 12.17
N SER A 66 1.79 -2.72 12.68
CA SER A 66 0.62 -1.95 12.24
C SER A 66 0.80 -1.47 10.80
N THR A 67 1.98 -0.96 10.46
CA THR A 67 2.35 -0.63 9.07
C THR A 67 2.21 -1.84 8.15
N LEU A 68 2.76 -2.99 8.52
CA LEU A 68 2.65 -4.20 7.71
C LEU A 68 1.19 -4.67 7.55
N ASN A 69 0.40 -4.60 8.62
CA ASN A 69 -1.02 -4.91 8.56
C ASN A 69 -1.75 -3.99 7.58
N ASN A 70 -1.52 -2.69 7.65
CA ASN A 70 -2.17 -1.72 6.78
C ASN A 70 -1.75 -1.91 5.31
N LEU A 71 -0.47 -2.15 5.04
CA LEU A 71 0.04 -2.49 3.70
C LEU A 71 -0.60 -3.78 3.17
N ARG A 72 -0.77 -4.79 4.03
CA ARG A 72 -1.47 -6.02 3.69
C ARG A 72 -2.91 -5.72 3.23
N LEU A 73 -3.64 -4.85 3.94
CA LEU A 73 -5.02 -4.48 3.56
C LEU A 73 -5.08 -3.81 2.18
N ILE A 74 -4.13 -2.92 1.89
CA ILE A 74 -4.08 -2.19 0.61
C ILE A 74 -3.80 -3.12 -0.58
N ILE A 75 -2.93 -4.11 -0.40
CA ILE A 75 -2.57 -5.06 -1.47
C ILE A 75 -3.64 -6.16 -1.66
N GLN A 76 -4.46 -6.41 -0.64
CA GLN A 76 -5.41 -7.52 -0.58
C GLN A 76 -6.37 -7.62 -1.79
N PRO A 77 -6.95 -6.53 -2.34
CA PRO A 77 -7.81 -6.62 -3.53
C PRO A 77 -7.11 -7.22 -4.75
N LYS A 78 -5.83 -6.91 -4.96
CA LYS A 78 -5.05 -7.47 -6.06
C LYS A 78 -4.81 -8.96 -5.87
N ILE A 79 -4.51 -9.39 -4.64
CA ILE A 79 -4.35 -10.81 -4.31
C ILE A 79 -5.65 -11.57 -4.58
N PHE A 80 -6.79 -11.04 -4.12
CA PHE A 80 -8.09 -11.65 -4.34
C PHE A 80 -8.45 -11.76 -5.82
N PHE A 81 -8.14 -10.73 -6.61
CA PHE A 81 -8.31 -10.79 -8.06
C PHE A 81 -7.48 -11.92 -8.69
N CYS A 82 -6.21 -12.06 -8.30
CA CYS A 82 -5.37 -13.15 -8.80
C CYS A 82 -5.91 -14.53 -8.40
N LEU A 83 -6.42 -14.69 -7.17
CA LEU A 83 -6.97 -15.97 -6.69
C LEU A 83 -8.27 -16.36 -7.41
N ILE A 84 -9.12 -15.39 -7.75
CA ILE A 84 -10.40 -15.67 -8.44
C ILE A 84 -10.24 -15.75 -9.96
N SER A 85 -9.16 -15.19 -10.54
CA SER A 85 -8.92 -15.14 -11.98
C SER A 85 -9.10 -16.48 -12.70
N PRO A 86 -8.60 -17.63 -12.20
CA PRO A 86 -8.80 -18.93 -12.86
C PRO A 86 -10.28 -19.32 -12.99
N TRP A 87 -11.11 -18.94 -12.02
CA TRP A 87 -12.55 -19.18 -12.07
C TRP A 87 -13.27 -18.25 -13.05
N LEU A 88 -12.76 -17.02 -13.22
CA LEU A 88 -13.32 -16.05 -14.18
C LEU A 88 -13.04 -16.42 -15.64
N GLU A 89 -12.03 -17.26 -15.89
CA GLU A 89 -11.80 -17.86 -17.20
C GLU A 89 -12.88 -18.89 -17.56
N VAL A 90 -13.34 -19.64 -16.56
CA VAL A 90 -14.42 -20.65 -16.70
C VAL A 90 -15.80 -19.96 -16.74
N PHE A 91 -16.07 -19.09 -15.76
CA PHE A 91 -17.32 -18.35 -15.64
C PHE A 91 -17.06 -16.87 -15.88
N ARG A 92 -17.35 -16.42 -17.10
CA ARG A 92 -17.12 -15.03 -17.49
C ARG A 92 -18.12 -14.11 -16.80
N ILE A 93 -17.62 -13.33 -15.83
CA ILE A 93 -18.39 -12.29 -15.13
C ILE A 93 -17.64 -10.95 -15.33
N PRO A 94 -17.89 -10.23 -16.45
CA PRO A 94 -17.14 -9.02 -16.79
C PRO A 94 -17.26 -7.92 -15.72
N ASP A 95 -18.39 -7.80 -15.06
CA ASP A 95 -18.61 -6.76 -14.07
C ASP A 95 -17.83 -7.01 -12.77
N LEU A 96 -17.57 -8.27 -12.42
CA LEU A 96 -16.69 -8.61 -11.32
C LEU A 96 -15.24 -8.23 -11.63
N VAL A 97 -14.78 -8.49 -12.86
CA VAL A 97 -13.45 -8.04 -13.33
C VAL A 97 -13.35 -6.52 -13.24
N LYS A 98 -14.34 -5.79 -13.77
CA LYS A 98 -14.38 -4.31 -13.69
C LYS A 98 -14.36 -3.83 -12.24
N GLY A 99 -15.12 -4.46 -11.35
CA GLY A 99 -15.14 -4.14 -9.93
C GLY A 99 -13.77 -4.25 -9.27
N PHE A 100 -13.04 -5.34 -9.52
CA PHE A 100 -11.68 -5.51 -9.03
C PHE A 100 -10.69 -4.49 -9.61
N LEU A 101 -10.82 -4.14 -10.89
CA LEU A 101 -9.97 -3.13 -11.52
C LEU A 101 -10.21 -1.73 -10.92
N VAL A 102 -11.47 -1.36 -10.67
CA VAL A 102 -11.83 -0.12 -9.99
C VAL A 102 -11.27 -0.11 -8.57
N LEU A 103 -11.45 -1.20 -7.82
CA LEU A 103 -10.95 -1.29 -6.44
C LEU A 103 -9.42 -1.20 -6.41
N THR A 104 -8.72 -1.89 -7.32
CA THR A 104 -7.25 -1.81 -7.45
C THR A 104 -6.80 -0.39 -7.78
N ARG A 105 -7.51 0.32 -8.66
CA ARG A 105 -7.22 1.73 -8.96
C ARG A 105 -7.31 2.59 -7.71
N ILE A 106 -8.37 2.44 -6.91
CA ILE A 106 -8.53 3.17 -5.65
C ILE A 106 -7.40 2.81 -4.67
N MET A 107 -7.04 1.52 -4.53
CA MET A 107 -5.93 1.12 -3.65
C MET A 107 -4.59 1.72 -4.09
N ASN A 108 -4.36 1.90 -5.40
CA ASN A 108 -3.15 2.53 -5.92
C ASN A 108 -3.10 4.05 -5.68
N GLU A 109 -4.21 4.68 -5.33
CA GLU A 109 -4.23 6.07 -4.87
C GLU A 109 -3.72 6.20 -3.43
N PHE A 110 -3.56 5.07 -2.71
CA PHE A 110 -2.83 5.08 -1.46
C PHE A 110 -1.41 5.56 -1.74
N LYS A 111 -1.11 6.78 -1.31
CA LYS A 111 0.24 7.29 -1.24
C LYS A 111 0.80 6.80 0.08
N PRO A 112 1.71 5.80 0.08
CA PRO A 112 2.58 5.67 1.23
C PRO A 112 3.22 7.04 1.36
N TYR A 113 3.27 7.63 2.55
CA TYR A 113 4.05 8.85 2.75
C TYR A 113 5.42 8.54 2.10
N LEU A 114 5.79 9.26 1.01
CA LEU A 114 6.97 9.10 0.14
C LEU A 114 7.42 10.51 -0.30
N PRO A 115 8.73 10.86 -0.24
CA PRO A 115 9.17 12.21 -0.57
C PRO A 115 9.19 12.32 -2.09
N ASP A 116 8.60 13.39 -2.63
CA ASP A 116 8.84 13.76 -4.01
C ASP A 116 10.32 14.19 -4.13
N GLY A 117 10.98 13.71 -5.20
CA GLY A 117 12.44 13.75 -5.37
C GLY A 117 13.07 15.14 -5.41
#